data_AF-A8NFI5-F1
#
_entry.id   AF-A8NFI5-F1
#
_cell.length_a   1.000
_cell.length_b   1.000
_cell.length_c   1.000
_cell.angle_alpha   90.00
_cell.angle_beta   90.00
_cell.angle_gamma   90.00
#
_symmetry.space_group_name_H-M   'P 1'
#
loop_
_entity.id
_entity.type
_entity.pdbx_description
1 polymer ?
#
loop_
_entity_poly.entity_id
_entity_poly.type
_entity_poly.pdbx_seq_one_letter_code
_entity_poly.pdbx_strand_id
1 'polypeptide(L)'
;MQRRTEVVFSSDVANMDDWATRANIPLTTADALGATYARAHRWFNSLKSQLVREHNWTEAPADPRMLFSLETSSIWRSSVGLPAGPKLKLCLPVHASSFFSPERRVQWEMVFHSDTFESVRKICPPITDLLHLIQCLLTGLVTIVLEERLPDGVYRTIRGLPPVSWINANEAALIEVFGVAHFKALRKACNDTKAAFKLQVVSRS
;
A
#
# COMPACT_ATOMS: atom_id res chain seq x y z
N MET A 1 27.63 2.32 -1.97
CA MET A 1 26.46 1.45 -2.20
C MET A 1 25.21 2.31 -2.09
N GLN A 2 24.42 2.40 -3.15
CA GLN A 2 23.17 3.16 -3.12
C GLN A 2 22.04 2.20 -2.75
N ARG A 3 21.40 2.43 -1.60
CA ARG A 3 20.19 1.71 -1.18
C ARG A 3 18.99 2.61 -1.41
N ARG A 4 17.94 2.06 -2.00
CA ARG A 4 16.67 2.78 -2.23
C ARG A 4 15.52 1.92 -1.75
N THR A 5 14.67 2.49 -0.91
CA THR A 5 13.42 1.85 -0.49
C THR A 5 12.26 2.57 -1.15
N GLU A 6 11.37 1.84 -1.80
CA GLU A 6 10.21 2.41 -2.47
C GLU A 6 8.96 1.53 -2.33
N VAL A 7 7.80 2.12 -2.57
CA VAL A 7 6.54 1.39 -2.70
C VAL A 7 6.30 1.11 -4.18
N VAL A 8 6.08 -0.15 -4.53
CA VAL A 8 5.80 -0.58 -5.90
C VAL A 8 4.34 -1.01 -5.99
N PHE A 9 3.62 -0.43 -6.94
CA PHE A 9 2.27 -0.83 -7.33
C PHE A 9 2.33 -1.84 -8.48
N SER A 10 1.52 -2.90 -8.43
CA SER A 10 1.37 -3.85 -9.53
C SER A 10 -0.09 -4.29 -9.68
N SER A 11 -0.71 -3.90 -10.79
CA SER A 11 -2.04 -4.39 -11.19
C SER A 11 -2.00 -5.75 -11.91
N ASP A 12 -0.83 -6.38 -12.01
CA ASP A 12 -0.68 -7.69 -12.64
C ASP A 12 -1.20 -8.81 -11.72
N VAL A 13 -2.23 -9.50 -12.19
CA VAL A 13 -2.87 -10.63 -11.47
C VAL A 13 -1.88 -11.78 -11.27
N ALA A 14 -0.95 -12.02 -12.21
CA ALA A 14 0.06 -13.07 -12.04
C ALA A 14 1.00 -12.77 -10.88
N ASN A 15 1.37 -11.51 -10.68
CA ASN A 15 2.14 -11.08 -9.51
C ASN A 15 1.34 -11.26 -8.21
N MET A 16 0.03 -10.96 -8.21
CA MET A 16 -0.81 -11.21 -7.03
C MET A 16 -0.94 -12.70 -6.71
N ASP A 17 -1.05 -13.55 -7.73
CA ASP A 17 -1.12 -15.01 -7.57
C ASP A 17 0.19 -15.60 -7.01
N ASP A 18 1.35 -15.11 -7.45
CA ASP A 18 2.66 -15.47 -6.87
C ASP A 18 2.72 -15.12 -5.38
N TRP A 19 2.24 -13.93 -5.00
CA TRP A 19 2.18 -13.52 -3.60
C TRP A 19 1.16 -14.30 -2.79
N ALA A 20 0.00 -14.62 -3.34
CA ALA A 20 -1.02 -15.45 -2.70
C ALA A 20 -0.49 -16.87 -2.41
N THR A 21 0.16 -17.47 -3.41
CA THR A 21 0.82 -18.77 -3.29
C THR A 21 1.92 -18.75 -2.22
N ARG A 22 2.79 -17.73 -2.27
CA ARG A 22 3.87 -17.56 -1.28
C ARG A 22 3.35 -17.35 0.13
N ALA A 23 2.31 -16.53 0.30
CA ALA A 23 1.69 -16.27 1.59
C ALA A 23 0.84 -17.44 2.10
N ASN A 24 0.52 -18.40 1.23
CA ASN A 24 -0.48 -19.43 1.47
C ASN A 24 -1.83 -18.83 1.91
N ILE A 25 -2.19 -17.71 1.28
CA ILE A 25 -3.48 -17.02 1.43
C ILE A 25 -4.08 -16.97 0.02
N PRO A 26 -5.06 -17.83 -0.30
CA PRO A 26 -5.63 -17.89 -1.64
C PRO A 26 -6.17 -16.54 -2.09
N LEU A 27 -6.00 -16.22 -3.37
CA LEU A 27 -6.77 -15.14 -3.98
C LEU A 27 -8.25 -15.47 -3.79
N THR A 28 -8.96 -14.55 -3.14
CA THR A 28 -10.38 -14.72 -2.90
C THR A 28 -11.17 -14.47 -4.18
N THR A 29 -12.41 -14.93 -4.25
CA THR A 29 -13.28 -14.63 -5.41
C THR A 29 -13.54 -13.14 -5.51
N ALA A 30 -13.86 -12.64 -6.70
CA ALA A 30 -14.14 -11.21 -6.90
C ALA A 30 -15.24 -10.68 -5.96
N ASP A 31 -16.29 -11.46 -5.73
CA ASP A 31 -17.38 -11.11 -4.81
C ASP A 31 -16.91 -11.05 -3.35
N ALA A 32 -16.13 -12.03 -2.91
CA ALA A 32 -15.59 -12.06 -1.55
C ALA A 32 -14.54 -10.97 -1.33
N LEU A 33 -13.78 -10.60 -2.37
CA LEU A 33 -12.88 -9.45 -2.36
C LEU A 33 -13.67 -8.16 -2.19
N GLY A 34 -14.72 -7.97 -3.01
CA GLY A 34 -15.60 -6.80 -2.93
C GLY A 34 -16.23 -6.65 -1.55
N ALA A 35 -16.73 -7.74 -0.96
CA ALA A 35 -17.31 -7.73 0.38
C ALA A 35 -16.28 -7.40 1.47
N THR A 36 -15.07 -7.96 1.39
CA THR A 36 -13.99 -7.70 2.36
C THR A 36 -13.49 -6.27 2.26
N TYR A 37 -13.31 -5.76 1.04
CA TYR A 37 -12.96 -4.37 0.77
C TYR A 37 -14.02 -3.40 1.31
N ALA A 38 -15.30 -3.70 1.06
CA ALA A 38 -16.43 -2.92 1.58
C ALA A 38 -16.45 -2.88 3.12
N ARG A 39 -16.16 -3.99 3.80
CA ARG A 39 -16.02 -4.00 5.27
C ARG A 39 -14.88 -3.09 5.75
N ALA A 40 -13.78 -3.01 4.99
CA ALA A 40 -12.67 -2.11 5.30
C ALA A 40 -12.97 -0.61 5.07
N HIS A 41 -14.09 -0.24 4.41
CA HIS A 41 -14.43 1.16 4.14
C HIS A 41 -14.50 2.02 5.41
N ARG A 42 -15.03 1.46 6.51
CA ARG A 42 -15.06 2.18 7.79
C ARG A 42 -13.66 2.55 8.27
N TRP A 43 -12.72 1.62 8.15
CA TRP A 43 -11.32 1.85 8.52
C TRP A 43 -10.66 2.88 7.59
N PHE A 44 -10.85 2.75 6.28
CA PHE A 44 -10.38 3.74 5.30
C PHE A 44 -10.89 5.16 5.59
N ASN A 45 -12.17 5.30 5.97
CA ASN A 45 -12.74 6.61 6.34
C ASN A 45 -12.19 7.15 7.67
N SER A 46 -11.85 6.26 8.62
CA SER A 46 -11.14 6.66 9.84
C SER A 46 -9.74 7.19 9.51
N LEU A 47 -8.97 6.49 8.65
CA LEU A 47 -7.67 6.96 8.17
C LEU A 47 -7.77 8.29 7.43
N LYS A 48 -8.77 8.44 6.54
CA LYS A 48 -9.08 9.72 5.88
C LYS A 48 -9.27 10.85 6.90
N SER A 49 -10.06 10.60 7.94
CA SER A 49 -10.34 11.58 8.99
C SER A 49 -9.08 11.98 9.76
N GLN A 50 -8.21 11.02 10.08
CA GLN A 50 -6.91 11.29 10.72
C GLN A 50 -6.01 12.12 9.80
N LEU A 51 -5.92 11.78 8.51
CA LEU A 51 -5.13 12.52 7.53
C LEU A 51 -5.56 14.00 7.45
N VAL A 52 -6.87 14.25 7.41
CA VAL A 52 -7.42 15.61 7.33
C VAL A 52 -7.21 16.38 8.63
N ARG A 53 -7.55 15.77 9.77
CA ARG A 53 -7.56 16.46 11.06
C ARG A 53 -6.17 16.67 11.66
N GLU A 54 -5.27 15.71 11.48
CA GLU A 54 -4.00 15.64 12.21
C GLU A 54 -2.78 15.87 11.29
N HIS A 55 -2.94 15.65 9.99
CA HIS A 55 -1.82 15.73 9.04
C HIS A 55 -2.01 16.78 7.94
N ASN A 56 -2.97 17.71 8.09
CA ASN A 56 -3.21 18.83 7.18
C ASN A 56 -3.46 18.41 5.71
N TRP A 57 -4.00 17.20 5.51
CA TRP A 57 -4.53 16.83 4.21
C TRP A 57 -5.86 17.55 3.97
N THR A 58 -6.18 17.77 2.72
CA THR A 58 -7.43 18.44 2.32
C THR A 58 -8.23 17.53 1.41
N GLU A 59 -9.56 17.61 1.50
CA GLU A 59 -10.43 16.87 0.60
C GLU A 59 -10.42 17.51 -0.79
N ALA A 60 -10.16 16.68 -1.81
CA ALA A 60 -10.26 17.08 -3.20
C ALA A 60 -11.71 16.88 -3.70
N PRO A 61 -12.10 17.49 -4.85
CA PRO A 61 -13.47 17.39 -5.37
C PRO A 61 -13.97 15.95 -5.48
N ALA A 62 -15.24 15.75 -5.10
CA ALA A 62 -15.86 14.44 -5.02
C ALA A 62 -16.03 13.80 -6.43
N ASP A 63 -15.36 12.67 -6.65
CA ASP A 63 -15.65 11.72 -7.74
C ASP A 63 -16.47 10.57 -7.13
N PRO A 64 -17.70 10.29 -7.61
CA PRO A 64 -18.57 9.27 -7.03
C PRO A 64 -17.98 7.86 -7.10
N ARG A 65 -16.96 7.62 -7.93
CA ARG A 65 -16.26 6.34 -8.04
C ARG A 65 -15.18 6.17 -6.95
N MET A 66 -14.82 7.25 -6.25
CA MET A 66 -13.78 7.27 -5.23
C MET A 66 -14.41 7.24 -3.84
N LEU A 67 -13.91 6.35 -2.97
CA LEU A 67 -14.26 6.33 -1.55
C LEU A 67 -13.83 7.64 -0.89
N PHE A 68 -12.62 8.09 -1.22
CA PHE A 68 -12.17 9.44 -0.93
C PHE A 68 -11.13 9.91 -1.93
N SER A 69 -11.01 11.23 -2.06
CA SER A 69 -9.91 11.90 -2.75
C SER A 69 -9.32 12.94 -1.81
N LEU A 70 -8.03 12.81 -1.53
CA LEU A 70 -7.29 13.72 -0.66
C LEU A 70 -6.12 14.34 -1.41
N GLU A 71 -5.75 15.55 -1.03
CA GLU A 71 -4.55 16.20 -1.52
C GLU A 71 -3.74 16.80 -0.36
N THR A 72 -2.42 16.82 -0.54
CA THR A 72 -1.48 17.47 0.37
C THR A 72 -0.36 18.13 -0.42
N SER A 73 0.27 19.14 0.18
CA SER A 73 1.42 19.83 -0.42
C SER A 73 2.73 19.25 0.11
N SER A 74 3.82 19.43 -0.64
CA SER A 74 5.15 19.06 -0.15
C SER A 74 5.44 19.72 1.20
N ILE A 75 5.94 18.93 2.15
CA ILE A 75 6.42 19.41 3.45
C ILE A 75 7.68 20.28 3.30
N TRP A 76 8.40 20.08 2.20
CA TRP A 76 9.61 20.83 1.87
C TRP A 76 9.22 22.14 1.17
N ARG A 77 9.83 23.23 1.61
CA ARG A 77 9.61 24.57 1.04
C ARG A 77 10.93 25.12 0.50
N SER A 78 10.83 25.84 -0.62
CA SER A 78 11.92 26.64 -1.18
C SER A 78 12.30 27.81 -0.27
N SER A 79 13.42 28.47 -0.55
CA SER A 79 13.89 29.66 0.16
C SER A 79 12.90 30.84 0.15
N VAL A 80 11.98 30.85 -0.81
CA VAL A 80 10.89 31.84 -0.94
C VAL A 80 9.54 31.35 -0.37
N GLY A 81 9.53 30.23 0.37
CA GLY A 81 8.35 29.71 1.07
C GLY A 81 7.38 28.88 0.22
N LEU A 82 7.62 28.76 -1.08
CA LEU A 82 6.80 27.95 -2.00
C LEU A 82 7.07 26.45 -1.81
N PRO A 83 6.06 25.56 -1.91
CA PRO A 83 6.27 24.11 -1.86
C PRO A 83 7.29 23.64 -2.91
N ALA A 84 8.17 22.72 -2.52
CA ALA A 84 9.24 22.22 -3.38
C ALA A 84 8.78 21.27 -4.51
N GLY A 85 7.47 21.01 -4.63
CA GLY A 85 6.91 20.10 -5.62
C GLY A 85 5.40 20.22 -5.78
N PRO A 86 4.81 19.54 -6.77
CA PRO A 86 3.37 19.54 -6.99
C PRO A 86 2.63 18.93 -5.80
N LYS A 87 1.32 19.24 -5.70
CA LYS A 87 0.46 18.59 -4.70
C LYS A 87 0.41 17.09 -4.96
N LEU A 88 0.56 16.30 -3.90
CA LEU A 88 0.28 14.88 -3.92
C LEU A 88 -1.22 14.68 -3.85
N LYS A 89 -1.79 13.93 -4.80
CA LYS A 89 -3.22 13.55 -4.82
C LYS A 89 -3.37 12.05 -4.59
N LEU A 90 -4.01 11.68 -3.49
CA LEU A 90 -4.32 10.28 -3.15
C LEU A 90 -5.80 10.03 -3.37
N CYS A 91 -6.14 9.07 -4.23
CA CYS A 91 -7.51 8.68 -4.50
C CYS A 91 -7.69 7.19 -4.23
N LEU A 92 -8.58 6.86 -3.30
CA LEU A 92 -8.92 5.48 -2.99
C LEU A 92 -10.28 5.14 -3.62
N PRO A 93 -10.40 4.07 -4.44
CA PRO A 93 -11.65 3.75 -5.12
C PRO A 93 -12.71 3.17 -4.17
N VAL A 94 -13.99 3.28 -4.54
CA VAL A 94 -15.09 2.61 -3.82
C VAL A 94 -15.05 1.08 -4.02
N HIS A 95 -14.57 0.63 -5.18
CA HIS A 95 -14.53 -0.80 -5.53
C HIS A 95 -13.10 -1.27 -5.79
N ALA A 96 -12.71 -2.39 -5.18
CA ALA A 96 -11.38 -2.98 -5.34
C ALA A 96 -11.02 -3.30 -6.81
N SER A 97 -12.01 -3.65 -7.65
CA SER A 97 -11.78 -3.87 -9.08
C SER A 97 -11.18 -2.66 -9.81
N SER A 98 -11.38 -1.45 -9.28
CA SER A 98 -10.84 -0.23 -9.88
C SER A 98 -9.32 -0.16 -9.86
N PHE A 99 -8.65 -0.88 -8.95
CA PHE A 99 -7.19 -0.96 -8.94
C PHE A 99 -6.62 -1.63 -10.20
N PHE A 100 -7.41 -2.41 -10.91
CA PHE A 100 -7.01 -3.14 -12.12
C PHE A 100 -7.32 -2.37 -13.41
N SER A 101 -7.91 -1.16 -13.31
CA SER A 101 -8.16 -0.33 -14.50
C SER A 101 -6.87 0.37 -14.97
N PRO A 102 -6.59 0.41 -16.29
CA PRO A 102 -5.35 0.99 -16.83
C PRO A 102 -5.11 2.44 -16.40
N GLU A 103 -6.15 3.26 -16.35
CA GLU A 103 -6.06 4.67 -16.00
C GLU A 103 -5.67 4.86 -14.53
N ARG A 104 -6.10 3.94 -13.66
CA ARG A 104 -5.79 3.99 -12.22
C ARG A 104 -4.38 3.50 -11.92
N ARG A 105 -3.86 2.56 -12.71
CA ARG A 105 -2.46 2.12 -12.59
C ARG A 105 -1.51 3.31 -12.64
N VAL A 106 -1.65 4.17 -13.65
CA VAL A 106 -0.80 5.36 -13.82
C VAL A 106 -0.93 6.30 -12.62
N GLN A 107 -2.15 6.50 -12.12
CA GLN A 107 -2.38 7.36 -10.96
C GLN A 107 -1.63 6.88 -9.71
N TRP A 108 -1.71 5.58 -9.41
CA TRP A 108 -1.05 5.01 -8.22
C TRP A 108 0.47 4.94 -8.39
N GLU A 109 0.95 4.63 -9.59
CA GLU A 109 2.38 4.72 -9.90
C GLU A 109 2.90 6.16 -9.71
N MET A 110 2.15 7.19 -10.14
CA MET A 110 2.53 8.59 -9.92
C MET A 110 2.57 8.96 -8.43
N VAL A 111 1.62 8.46 -7.62
CA VAL A 111 1.60 8.69 -6.18
C VAL A 111 2.86 8.15 -5.53
N PHE A 112 3.19 6.87 -5.79
CA PHE A 112 4.30 6.20 -5.13
C PHE A 112 5.69 6.63 -5.62
N HIS A 113 5.80 7.12 -6.86
CA HIS A 113 7.05 7.70 -7.37
C HIS A 113 7.24 9.19 -7.00
N SER A 114 6.30 9.81 -6.28
CA SER A 114 6.45 11.20 -5.88
C SER A 114 7.37 11.34 -4.64
N ASP A 115 8.25 12.33 -4.68
CA ASP A 115 9.13 12.65 -3.54
C ASP A 115 8.36 13.02 -2.26
N THR A 116 7.18 13.62 -2.44
CA THR A 116 6.27 13.95 -1.33
C THR A 116 5.80 12.68 -0.64
N PHE A 117 5.39 11.65 -1.39
CA PHE A 117 4.94 10.39 -0.80
C PHE A 117 6.05 9.66 -0.06
N GLU A 118 7.28 9.61 -0.60
CA GLU A 118 8.41 8.96 0.06
C GLU A 118 8.76 9.61 1.40
N SER A 119 8.58 10.93 1.51
CA SER A 119 8.73 11.66 2.78
C SER A 119 7.56 11.36 3.72
N VAL A 120 6.33 11.53 3.22
CA VAL A 120 5.11 11.41 4.02
C VAL A 120 4.94 10.00 4.60
N ARG A 121 5.22 8.93 3.85
CA ARG A 121 5.05 7.56 4.35
C ARG A 121 5.89 7.29 5.61
N LYS A 122 7.03 7.96 5.77
CA LYS A 122 7.94 7.77 6.91
C LYS A 122 7.50 8.50 8.17
N ILE A 123 6.71 9.57 8.02
CA ILE A 123 6.36 10.50 9.12
C ILE A 123 4.85 10.57 9.40
N CYS A 124 4.02 9.96 8.56
CA CYS A 124 2.56 9.98 8.66
C CYS A 124 2.04 8.55 8.85
N PRO A 125 1.79 8.13 10.11
CA PRO A 125 1.32 6.78 10.42
C PRO A 125 0.06 6.36 9.63
N PRO A 126 -0.96 7.21 9.41
CA PRO A 126 -2.14 6.82 8.64
C PRO A 126 -1.85 6.41 7.19
N ILE A 127 -0.80 6.94 6.56
CA ILE A 127 -0.37 6.50 5.23
C ILE A 127 0.28 5.11 5.29
N THR A 128 1.07 4.84 6.33
CA THR A 128 1.64 3.51 6.56
C THR A 128 0.53 2.48 6.83
N ASP A 129 -0.45 2.83 7.65
CA ASP A 129 -1.60 1.97 7.95
C ASP A 129 -2.45 1.70 6.72
N LEU A 130 -2.64 2.72 5.86
CA LEU A 130 -3.33 2.56 4.57
C LEU A 130 -2.62 1.53 3.69
N LEU A 131 -1.30 1.63 3.55
CA LEU A 131 -0.51 0.69 2.77
C LEU A 131 -0.62 -0.73 3.35
N HIS A 132 -0.46 -0.89 4.66
CA HIS A 132 -0.56 -2.20 5.30
C HIS A 132 -1.94 -2.82 5.12
N LEU A 133 -3.01 -2.03 5.25
CA LEU A 133 -4.37 -2.51 5.04
C LEU A 133 -4.58 -2.96 3.58
N ILE A 134 -4.07 -2.21 2.61
CA ILE A 134 -4.11 -2.62 1.19
C ILE A 134 -3.31 -3.92 0.97
N GLN A 135 -2.14 -4.08 1.59
CA GLN A 135 -1.36 -5.34 1.51
C GLN A 135 -2.13 -6.55 2.04
N CYS A 136 -2.92 -6.38 3.10
CA CYS A 136 -3.77 -7.45 3.64
C CYS A 136 -4.97 -7.76 2.73
N LEU A 137 -5.60 -6.74 2.14
CA LEU A 137 -6.79 -6.89 1.31
C LEU A 137 -6.47 -7.45 -0.08
N LEU A 138 -5.35 -7.00 -0.65
CA LEU A 138 -4.95 -7.19 -2.04
C LEU A 138 -3.47 -7.55 -2.06
N THR A 139 -3.13 -8.73 -1.54
CA THR A 139 -1.74 -9.19 -1.43
C THR A 139 -1.03 -9.11 -2.78
N GLY A 140 0.14 -8.45 -2.80
CA GLY A 140 0.94 -8.25 -4.01
C GLY A 140 0.59 -7.01 -4.83
N LEU A 141 -0.56 -6.35 -4.59
CA LEU A 141 -0.93 -5.12 -5.28
C LEU A 141 0.02 -3.96 -4.95
N VAL A 142 0.41 -3.84 -3.67
CA VAL A 142 1.42 -2.90 -3.20
C VAL A 142 2.49 -3.64 -2.42
N THR A 143 3.76 -3.41 -2.76
CA THR A 143 4.89 -4.03 -2.08
C THR A 143 5.92 -2.98 -1.71
N ILE A 144 6.72 -3.26 -0.68
CA ILE A 144 7.86 -2.40 -0.31
C ILE A 144 9.12 -3.06 -0.83
N VAL A 145 9.85 -2.38 -1.70
CA VAL A 145 11.08 -2.88 -2.31
C VAL A 145 12.27 -2.14 -1.73
N LEU A 146 13.24 -2.88 -1.20
CA LEU A 146 14.58 -2.40 -0.93
C LEU A 146 15.49 -2.85 -2.07
N GLU A 147 15.95 -1.91 -2.89
CA GLU A 147 16.94 -2.14 -3.94
C GLU A 147 18.36 -1.87 -3.43
N GLU A 148 19.25 -2.84 -3.61
CA GLU A 148 20.68 -2.76 -3.31
C GLU A 148 21.50 -3.05 -4.57
N ARG A 149 22.35 -2.11 -4.95
CA ARG A 149 23.28 -2.26 -6.08
C ARG A 149 24.60 -2.84 -5.58
N LEU A 150 24.86 -4.10 -5.91
CA LEU A 150 26.11 -4.81 -5.62
C LEU A 150 26.96 -4.94 -6.91
N PRO A 151 28.26 -5.28 -6.82
CA PRO A 151 29.10 -5.46 -8.01
C PRO A 151 28.51 -6.46 -9.03
N ASP A 152 27.89 -7.53 -8.53
CA ASP A 152 27.43 -8.66 -9.35
C ASP A 152 25.98 -8.50 -9.87
N GLY A 153 25.29 -7.42 -9.50
CA GLY A 153 23.91 -7.19 -9.94
C GLY A 153 23.08 -6.31 -9.02
N VAL A 154 21.78 -6.22 -9.33
CA VAL A 154 20.81 -5.49 -8.53
C VAL A 154 19.98 -6.48 -7.72
N TYR A 155 20.02 -6.34 -6.40
CA TYR A 155 19.30 -7.18 -5.45
C TYR A 155 18.09 -6.42 -4.93
N ARG A 156 16.93 -7.05 -4.97
CA ARG A 156 15.66 -6.48 -4.50
C ARG A 156 15.09 -7.35 -3.40
N THR A 157 15.10 -6.84 -2.18
CA THR A 157 14.36 -7.44 -1.06
C THR A 157 12.98 -6.83 -1.02
N ILE A 158 11.97 -7.63 -1.34
CA ILE A 158 10.59 -7.21 -1.50
C ILE A 158 9.79 -7.71 -0.32
N ARG A 159 8.99 -6.84 0.29
CA ARG A 159 8.05 -7.17 1.36
C ARG A 159 6.62 -7.03 0.83
N GLY A 160 5.89 -8.15 0.80
CA GLY A 160 4.51 -8.20 0.32
C GLY A 160 3.44 -8.13 1.41
N LEU A 161 3.83 -8.35 2.67
CA LEU A 161 2.93 -8.36 3.83
C LEU A 161 3.37 -7.39 4.93
N PRO A 162 2.45 -6.86 5.75
CA PRO A 162 2.79 -5.94 6.83
C PRO A 162 3.67 -6.55 7.94
N PRO A 163 4.23 -5.74 8.85
CA PRO A 163 4.80 -6.21 10.10
C PRO A 163 3.81 -7.00 10.95
N VAL A 164 4.24 -8.17 11.46
CA VAL A 164 3.44 -8.96 12.40
C VAL A 164 3.08 -8.15 13.65
N SER A 165 3.94 -7.22 14.08
CA SER A 165 3.63 -6.30 15.18
C SER A 165 2.42 -5.41 14.86
N TRP A 166 2.33 -4.90 13.62
CA TRP A 166 1.18 -4.13 13.16
C TRP A 166 -0.08 -4.99 13.07
N ILE A 167 0.04 -6.24 12.59
CA ILE A 167 -1.08 -7.19 12.55
C ILE A 167 -1.62 -7.46 13.95
N ASN A 168 -0.73 -7.70 14.92
CA ASN A 168 -1.11 -7.97 16.30
C ASN A 168 -1.76 -6.74 16.96
N ALA A 169 -1.23 -5.54 16.71
CA ALA A 169 -1.78 -4.30 17.24
C ALA A 169 -3.19 -3.99 16.72
N ASN A 170 -3.53 -4.48 15.52
CA ASN A 170 -4.81 -4.23 14.85
C ASN A 170 -5.71 -5.49 14.78
N GLU A 171 -5.49 -6.47 15.66
CA GLU A 171 -6.16 -7.77 15.62
C GLU A 171 -7.70 -7.65 15.55
N ALA A 172 -8.32 -6.86 16.42
CA ALA A 172 -9.77 -6.71 16.47
C ALA A 172 -10.36 -6.16 15.15
N ALA A 173 -9.75 -5.11 14.59
CA ALA A 173 -10.19 -4.50 13.34
C ALA A 173 -9.97 -5.44 12.14
N LEU A 174 -8.86 -6.17 12.12
CA LEU A 174 -8.59 -7.16 11.08
C LEU A 174 -9.56 -8.35 11.16
N ILE A 175 -9.94 -8.79 12.36
CA ILE A 175 -10.97 -9.84 12.52
C ILE A 175 -12.33 -9.34 12.03
N GLU A 176 -12.71 -8.07 12.28
CA GLU A 176 -13.96 -7.49 11.75
C GLU A 176 -13.98 -7.50 10.21
N VAL A 177 -12.83 -7.20 9.57
CA VAL A 177 -12.72 -7.16 8.10
C VAL A 177 -12.64 -8.56 7.48
N PHE A 178 -11.77 -9.43 7.99
CA PHE A 178 -11.42 -10.70 7.33
C PHE A 178 -12.12 -11.92 7.94
N GLY A 179 -12.64 -11.81 9.16
CA GLY A 179 -13.06 -12.93 9.97
C GLY A 179 -11.87 -13.67 10.61
N VAL A 180 -12.16 -14.46 11.65
CA VAL A 180 -11.15 -15.11 12.49
C VAL A 180 -10.24 -16.06 11.71
N ALA A 181 -10.81 -16.87 10.82
CA ALA A 181 -10.05 -17.88 10.08
C ALA A 181 -9.02 -17.25 9.13
N HIS A 182 -9.44 -16.25 8.36
CA HIS A 182 -8.56 -15.53 7.44
C HIS A 182 -7.53 -14.70 8.22
N PHE A 183 -7.92 -14.03 9.31
CA PHE A 183 -6.98 -13.31 10.17
C PHE A 183 -5.87 -14.23 10.70
N LYS A 184 -6.19 -15.45 11.16
CA LYS A 184 -5.18 -16.41 11.63
C LYS A 184 -4.20 -16.80 10.52
N ALA A 185 -4.68 -17.02 9.30
CA ALA A 185 -3.83 -17.31 8.15
C ALA A 185 -2.91 -16.13 7.82
N LEU A 186 -3.47 -14.91 7.78
CA LEU A 186 -2.73 -13.66 7.56
C LEU A 186 -1.65 -13.45 8.62
N ARG A 187 -1.99 -13.56 9.90
CA ARG A 187 -1.05 -13.43 11.01
C ARG A 187 0.08 -14.44 10.93
N LYS A 188 -0.23 -15.70 10.58
CA LYS A 188 0.78 -16.74 10.35
C LYS A 188 1.72 -16.36 9.21
N ALA A 189 1.20 -15.92 8.08
CA ALA A 189 1.99 -15.52 6.92
C ALA A 189 2.89 -14.31 7.21
N CYS A 190 2.37 -13.29 7.91
CA CYS A 190 3.15 -12.11 8.31
C CYS A 190 4.29 -12.43 9.29
N ASN A 191 4.19 -13.54 10.03
CA ASN A 191 5.21 -14.00 10.97
C ASN A 191 6.27 -14.91 10.31
N ASP A 192 6.02 -15.41 9.09
CA ASP A 192 6.95 -16.23 8.33
C ASP A 192 7.72 -15.35 7.33
N THR A 193 9.05 -15.30 7.49
CA THR A 193 9.92 -14.50 6.61
C THR A 193 9.85 -14.96 5.15
N LYS A 194 9.69 -16.26 4.89
CA LYS A 194 9.60 -16.79 3.52
C LYS A 194 8.27 -16.43 2.86
N ALA A 195 7.21 -16.27 3.65
CA ALA A 195 5.91 -15.85 3.17
C ALA A 195 5.86 -14.32 2.97
N ALA A 196 6.36 -13.55 3.94
CA ALA A 196 6.26 -12.09 3.93
C ALA A 196 7.27 -11.39 3.01
N PHE A 197 8.39 -12.05 2.67
CA PHE A 197 9.46 -11.47 1.86
C PHE A 197 9.81 -12.32 0.62
N LYS A 198 10.31 -11.65 -0.41
CA LYS A 198 10.83 -12.23 -1.65
C LYS A 198 12.16 -11.55 -1.99
N LEU A 199 13.18 -12.33 -2.32
CA LEU A 199 14.42 -11.83 -2.88
C LEU A 199 14.36 -11.99 -4.41
N GLN A 200 14.64 -10.92 -5.14
CA GLN A 200 14.77 -10.94 -6.60
C GLN A 200 16.17 -10.43 -6.97
N VAL A 201 16.85 -11.18 -7.84
CA VAL A 201 18.16 -10.79 -8.38
C VAL A 201 17.99 -10.47 -9.85
N VAL A 202 18.31 -9.24 -10.23
CA VAL A 202 18.31 -8.79 -11.63
C VAL A 202 19.77 -8.77 -12.08
N SER A 203 20.17 -9.76 -12.88
CA SER A 203 21.51 -9.77 -13.48
C SER A 203 21.60 -8.66 -14.52
N ARG A 204 22.79 -8.07 -14.67
CA ARG A 204 23.05 -7.19 -15.82
C ARG A 204 23.16 -8.09 -17.05
N SER A 205 22.19 -7.99 -17.95
CA SER A 205 22.31 -8.46 -19.33
C SER A 205 23.26 -7.55 -20.09
#